data_AF-A0A7C7QV33-F1
#
_entry.id   AF-A0A7C7QV33-F1
#
_cell.length_a   1.000
_cell.length_b   1.000
_cell.length_c   1.000
_cell.angle_alpha   90.00
_cell.angle_beta   90.00
_cell.angle_gamma   90.00
#
_symmetry.space_group_name_H-M   'P 1'
#
loop_
_entity.id
_entity.type
_entity.pdbx_description
1 polymer ?
#
loop_
_entity_poly.entity_id
_entity_poly.type
_entity_poly.pdbx_seq_one_letter_code
_entity_poly.pdbx_strand_id
1 'polypeptide(L)'
;AADWRRSAANAFEAGNILGAMRRIGAAVTLEHSAADWTTYAHYLLSIEPDDRSAGRQFENRALSAAINATLRANPGLEFAEALDILAEALERNGRGPDAIPALRLALANTPDDTRDEALNRVLGLFGFRVTDTRVDVESDFPRICATFSEPLAAGGVIYGDFLQSTVSDLAVEAEGRQLCLSGVRHGERYEFTLRAGLPAASGEVLHAPVTLRQYVRDRAPSVRFAGRAYILPASAGGTIPVVGVNTDLIDLRLFHVADRNILRTLQERYFGRPLAEWQVDQFAEQIGEAVWQGEVEVAQEQNRAVTTRVPIGEVLQGRAPGLYALEARVGGAGNAEGGATQWFLVSDLGISSLSGSDGVHVFVRSLATTDAHQGVTIDLISESNRVLASAETDSDGYAHFPAAIAAGEQGASPALLTARNGETDLAFLSLRDAEFDLSDRGVEGREPAGPIDVFLTTDRGVYRAGETIHATTLTRDPQAEAITGLPLTAILTRPDGVEFTRMLLEEAGAGGYVFAL
;
A
#
# COMPACT_ATOMS: atom_id res chain seq x y z
N ALA A 1 -54.69 31.74 5.45
CA ALA A 1 -53.38 32.21 5.94
C ALA A 1 -53.10 33.71 5.76
N ALA A 2 -53.89 34.46 4.99
CA ALA A 2 -53.61 35.87 4.68
C ALA A 2 -53.38 36.81 5.89
N ASP A 3 -54.17 36.69 6.95
CA ASP A 3 -53.97 37.53 8.16
C ASP A 3 -52.67 37.22 8.90
N TRP A 4 -52.25 35.94 8.91
CA TRP A 4 -50.95 35.55 9.45
C TRP A 4 -49.79 36.14 8.66
N ARG A 5 -49.87 36.18 7.32
CA ARG A 5 -48.88 36.82 6.45
C ARG A 5 -48.76 38.31 6.75
N ARG A 6 -49.89 39.02 6.78
CA ARG A 6 -49.91 40.46 7.08
C ARG A 6 -49.36 40.76 8.48
N SER A 7 -49.75 39.96 9.48
CA SER A 7 -49.24 40.10 10.84
C SER A 7 -47.74 39.80 10.94
N ALA A 8 -47.24 38.83 10.16
CA ALA A 8 -45.82 38.51 10.09
C ALA A 8 -45.00 39.64 9.48
N ALA A 9 -45.43 40.20 8.34
CA ALA A 9 -44.78 41.33 7.69
C ALA A 9 -44.68 42.55 8.62
N ASN A 10 -45.79 42.93 9.26
CA ASN A 10 -45.81 44.04 10.23
C ASN A 10 -44.86 43.79 11.41
N ALA A 11 -44.74 42.54 11.87
CA ALA A 11 -43.82 42.20 12.95
C ALA A 11 -42.35 42.28 12.51
N PHE A 12 -42.05 41.92 11.26
CA PHE A 12 -40.71 42.01 10.69
C PHE A 12 -40.29 43.47 10.51
N GLU A 13 -41.16 44.30 9.94
CA GLU A 13 -40.93 45.75 9.80
C GLU A 13 -40.75 46.47 11.15
N ALA A 14 -41.42 45.99 12.20
CA ALA A 14 -41.25 46.51 13.57
C ALA A 14 -39.99 45.99 14.29
N GLY A 15 -39.11 45.24 13.61
CA GLY A 15 -37.89 44.66 14.18
C GLY A 15 -38.12 43.43 15.08
N ASN A 16 -39.34 42.93 15.19
CA ASN A 16 -39.66 41.73 15.95
C ASN A 16 -39.54 40.47 15.08
N ILE A 17 -38.29 40.14 14.70
CA ILE A 17 -37.98 39.06 13.76
C ILE A 17 -38.47 37.70 14.26
N LEU A 18 -38.25 37.40 15.55
CA LEU A 18 -38.68 36.14 16.16
C LEU A 18 -40.21 36.02 16.17
N GLY A 19 -40.91 37.13 16.42
CA GLY A 19 -42.36 37.22 16.31
C GLY A 19 -42.86 37.10 14.87
N ALA A 20 -42.14 37.65 13.89
CA ALA A 20 -42.46 37.52 12.47
C ALA A 20 -42.33 36.07 12.00
N MET A 21 -41.21 35.41 12.35
CA MET A 21 -40.95 33.99 12.09
C MET A 21 -42.06 33.09 12.65
N ARG A 22 -42.48 33.29 13.90
CA ARG A 22 -43.57 32.50 14.50
C ARG A 22 -44.91 32.67 13.75
N ARG A 23 -45.22 33.89 13.31
CA ARG A 23 -46.48 34.20 12.61
C ARG A 23 -46.50 33.66 11.19
N ILE A 24 -45.42 33.83 10.41
CA ILE A 24 -45.36 33.26 9.07
C ILE A 24 -45.31 31.73 9.13
N GLY A 25 -44.71 31.14 10.19
CA GLY A 25 -44.78 29.70 10.46
C GLY A 25 -46.23 29.19 10.60
N ALA A 26 -47.15 29.99 11.17
CA ALA A 26 -48.57 29.63 11.22
C ALA A 26 -49.25 29.71 9.84
N ALA A 27 -48.81 30.62 8.95
CA ALA A 27 -49.28 30.65 7.56
C ALA A 27 -48.81 29.40 6.80
N VAL A 28 -47.53 29.04 6.95
CA VAL A 28 -46.92 27.84 6.38
C VAL A 28 -47.70 26.58 6.74
N THR A 29 -48.15 26.42 8.00
CA THR A 29 -48.91 25.23 8.44
C THR A 29 -50.31 25.11 7.85
N LEU A 30 -50.85 26.17 7.26
CA LEU A 30 -52.20 26.18 6.70
C LEU A 30 -52.22 25.92 5.19
N GLU A 31 -51.31 26.56 4.45
CA GLU A 31 -51.36 26.56 2.98
C GLU A 31 -50.12 25.89 2.34
N HIS A 32 -49.02 25.74 3.08
CA HIS A 32 -47.76 25.14 2.60
C HIS A 32 -47.25 25.72 1.25
N SER A 33 -47.53 26.98 0.93
CA SER A 33 -47.07 27.60 -0.31
C SER A 33 -45.56 27.82 -0.32
N ALA A 34 -44.97 27.86 -1.51
CA ALA A 34 -43.53 28.09 -1.65
C ALA A 34 -43.12 29.48 -1.11
N ALA A 35 -43.85 30.54 -1.47
CA ALA A 35 -43.63 31.89 -0.94
C ALA A 35 -43.65 31.98 0.60
N ASP A 36 -44.56 31.24 1.28
CA ASP A 36 -44.59 31.22 2.75
C ASP A 36 -43.35 30.53 3.33
N TRP A 37 -42.92 29.42 2.72
CA TRP A 37 -41.69 28.73 3.11
C TRP A 37 -40.43 29.57 2.85
N THR A 38 -40.36 30.29 1.72
CA THR A 38 -39.26 31.23 1.40
C THR A 38 -39.20 32.34 2.46
N THR A 39 -40.33 32.97 2.76
CA THR A 39 -40.42 34.03 3.77
C THR A 39 -40.05 33.51 5.16
N TYR A 40 -40.49 32.29 5.49
CA TYR A 40 -40.17 31.65 6.75
C TYR A 40 -38.68 31.36 6.91
N ALA A 41 -38.04 30.84 5.85
CA ALA A 41 -36.60 30.61 5.81
C ALA A 41 -35.81 31.92 5.93
N HIS A 42 -36.21 32.96 5.17
CA HIS A 42 -35.61 34.29 5.25
C HIS A 42 -35.66 34.84 6.68
N TYR A 43 -36.83 34.81 7.33
CA TYR A 43 -36.96 35.30 8.70
C TYR A 43 -36.14 34.51 9.70
N LEU A 44 -35.97 33.20 9.51
CA LEU A 44 -35.06 32.40 10.34
C LEU A 44 -33.60 32.84 10.20
N LEU A 45 -33.14 33.14 8.97
CA LEU A 45 -31.77 33.64 8.70
C LEU A 45 -31.55 35.06 9.24
N SER A 46 -32.60 35.87 9.37
CA SER A 46 -32.53 37.23 9.91
C SER A 46 -32.54 37.30 11.44
N ILE A 47 -32.72 36.18 12.16
CA ILE A 47 -32.70 36.19 13.64
C ILE A 47 -31.26 36.33 14.13
N GLU A 48 -31.01 37.32 14.97
CA GLU A 48 -29.80 37.41 15.78
C GLU A 48 -29.93 36.47 16.98
N PRO A 49 -29.12 35.40 17.08
CA PRO A 49 -29.27 34.41 18.13
C PRO A 49 -28.58 34.84 19.43
N ASP A 50 -29.19 34.52 20.57
CA ASP A 50 -28.62 34.78 21.89
C ASP A 50 -27.33 33.97 22.16
N ASP A 51 -27.19 32.80 21.53
CA ASP A 51 -26.01 31.94 21.63
C ASP A 51 -25.76 31.10 20.36
N ARG A 52 -24.59 30.43 20.30
CA ARG A 52 -24.18 29.59 19.16
C ARG A 52 -25.07 28.37 18.93
N SER A 53 -25.70 27.82 19.96
CA SER A 53 -26.59 26.65 19.85
C SER A 53 -27.92 27.06 19.22
N ALA A 54 -28.51 28.16 19.71
CA ALA A 54 -29.70 28.77 19.15
C ALA A 54 -29.47 29.17 17.68
N GLY A 55 -28.32 29.78 17.37
CA GLY A 55 -27.93 30.12 15.99
C GLY A 55 -27.95 28.91 15.06
N ARG A 56 -27.26 27.83 15.42
CA ARG A 56 -27.27 26.59 14.61
C ARG A 56 -28.67 26.01 14.44
N GLN A 57 -29.53 26.09 15.46
CA GLN A 57 -30.91 25.60 15.35
C GLN A 57 -31.71 26.41 14.33
N PHE A 58 -31.57 27.73 14.33
CA PHE A 58 -32.22 28.59 13.33
C PHE A 58 -31.68 28.35 11.92
N GLU A 59 -30.35 28.23 11.76
CA GLU A 59 -29.72 27.96 10.46
C GLU A 59 -30.12 26.61 9.87
N ASN A 60 -30.14 25.53 10.67
CA ASN A 60 -30.58 24.20 10.22
C ASN A 60 -32.07 24.21 9.82
N ARG A 61 -32.90 24.92 10.59
CA ARG A 61 -34.32 25.06 10.30
C ARG A 61 -34.57 25.91 9.06
N ALA A 62 -33.77 26.95 8.85
CA ALA A 62 -33.82 27.78 7.66
C ALA A 62 -33.48 26.96 6.41
N LEU A 63 -32.44 26.12 6.45
CA LEU A 63 -32.09 25.21 5.36
C LEU A 63 -33.25 24.26 5.03
N SER A 64 -33.86 23.65 6.05
CA SER A 64 -35.02 22.76 5.85
C SER A 64 -36.22 23.51 5.26
N ALA A 65 -36.46 24.75 5.67
CA ALA A 65 -37.52 25.60 5.13
C ALA A 65 -37.25 26.03 3.69
N ALA A 66 -36.01 26.41 3.37
CA ALA A 66 -35.60 26.80 2.02
C ALA A 66 -35.70 25.63 1.03
N ILE A 67 -35.28 24.42 1.42
CA ILE A 67 -35.48 23.21 0.60
C ILE A 67 -36.97 22.98 0.33
N ASN A 68 -37.83 23.12 1.35
CA ASN A 68 -39.27 22.98 1.18
C ASN A 68 -39.87 24.04 0.26
N ALA A 69 -39.35 25.27 0.30
CA ALA A 69 -39.74 26.35 -0.59
C ALA A 69 -39.38 26.00 -2.05
N THR A 70 -38.12 25.65 -2.31
CA THR A 70 -37.61 25.30 -3.64
C THR A 70 -38.39 24.13 -4.24
N LEU A 71 -38.67 23.07 -3.48
CA LEU A 71 -39.41 21.90 -3.96
C LEU A 71 -40.88 22.19 -4.33
N ARG A 72 -41.43 23.33 -3.91
CA ARG A 72 -42.84 23.71 -4.13
C ARG A 72 -43.01 24.89 -5.07
N ALA A 73 -41.95 25.65 -5.32
CA ALA A 73 -42.00 26.83 -6.16
C ALA A 73 -42.13 26.43 -7.63
N ASN A 74 -42.92 27.20 -8.38
CA ASN A 74 -43.02 27.02 -9.82
C ASN A 74 -41.85 27.70 -10.53
N PRO A 75 -41.34 27.16 -11.66
CA PRO A 75 -40.28 27.79 -12.43
C PRO A 75 -40.56 29.27 -12.75
N GLY A 76 -39.51 30.10 -12.73
CA GLY A 76 -39.61 31.56 -12.84
C GLY A 76 -39.17 32.27 -11.56
N LEU A 77 -39.77 33.44 -11.27
CA LEU A 77 -39.33 34.32 -10.17
C LEU A 77 -39.45 33.66 -8.79
N GLU A 78 -40.56 33.00 -8.49
CA GLU A 78 -40.80 32.35 -7.19
C GLU A 78 -39.75 31.26 -6.89
N PHE A 79 -39.35 30.49 -7.91
CA PHE A 79 -38.32 29.47 -7.78
C PHE A 79 -36.92 30.07 -7.65
N ALA A 80 -36.62 31.14 -8.38
CA ALA A 80 -35.36 31.86 -8.24
C ALA A 80 -35.18 32.48 -6.84
N GLU A 81 -36.22 33.13 -6.29
CA GLU A 81 -36.20 33.69 -4.92
C GLU A 81 -36.03 32.61 -3.85
N ALA A 82 -36.71 31.47 -4.01
CA ALA A 82 -36.52 30.32 -3.11
C ALA A 82 -35.08 29.77 -3.15
N LEU A 83 -34.47 29.75 -4.34
CA LEU A 83 -33.09 29.30 -4.52
C LEU A 83 -32.06 30.28 -3.94
N ASP A 84 -32.31 31.59 -3.98
CA ASP A 84 -31.44 32.59 -3.34
C ASP A 84 -31.37 32.35 -1.82
N ILE A 85 -32.53 32.14 -1.18
CA ILE A 85 -32.60 31.83 0.24
C ILE A 85 -31.98 30.45 0.55
N LEU A 86 -32.13 29.48 -0.36
CA LEU A 86 -31.46 28.18 -0.22
C LEU A 86 -29.94 28.32 -0.27
N ALA A 87 -29.40 29.12 -1.19
CA ALA A 87 -27.97 29.37 -1.30
C ALA A 87 -27.41 29.99 -0.02
N GLU A 88 -28.07 31.03 0.51
CA GLU A 88 -27.66 31.64 1.79
C GLU A 88 -27.71 30.62 2.95
N ALA A 89 -28.78 29.84 3.03
CA ALA A 89 -28.93 28.81 4.06
C ALA A 89 -27.85 27.72 3.96
N LEU A 90 -27.48 27.31 2.75
CA LEU A 90 -26.39 26.34 2.53
C LEU A 90 -25.05 26.90 3.02
N GLU A 91 -24.73 28.15 2.70
CA GLU A 91 -23.51 28.80 3.18
C GLU A 91 -23.44 28.88 4.71
N ARG A 92 -24.53 29.32 5.38
CA ARG A 92 -24.57 29.40 6.85
C ARG A 92 -24.42 28.06 7.55
N ASN A 93 -24.83 26.97 6.88
CA ASN A 93 -24.66 25.61 7.38
C ASN A 93 -23.32 24.97 6.99
N GLY A 94 -22.34 25.75 6.51
CA GLY A 94 -21.02 25.24 6.12
C GLY A 94 -21.02 24.44 4.82
N ARG A 95 -22.08 24.54 4.02
CA ARG A 95 -22.26 23.86 2.73
C ARG A 95 -22.06 24.82 1.55
N GLY A 96 -21.04 25.68 1.65
CA GLY A 96 -20.74 26.71 0.65
C GLY A 96 -20.64 26.21 -0.81
N PRO A 97 -19.97 25.07 -1.10
CA PRO A 97 -19.92 24.52 -2.46
C PRO A 97 -21.31 24.19 -3.04
N ASP A 98 -22.25 23.75 -2.20
CA ASP A 98 -23.61 23.41 -2.63
C ASP A 98 -24.45 24.65 -2.99
N ALA A 99 -24.03 25.85 -2.56
CA ALA A 99 -24.70 27.09 -2.93
C ALA A 99 -24.46 27.48 -4.41
N ILE A 100 -23.36 27.02 -5.01
CA ILE A 100 -23.02 27.30 -6.42
C ILE A 100 -24.10 26.80 -7.39
N PRO A 101 -24.49 25.51 -7.39
CA PRO A 101 -25.55 25.02 -8.27
C PRO A 101 -26.92 25.67 -7.97
N ALA A 102 -27.21 26.02 -6.71
CA ALA A 102 -28.44 26.73 -6.35
C ALA A 102 -28.51 28.12 -7.01
N LEU A 103 -27.45 28.92 -6.92
CA LEU A 103 -27.38 30.25 -7.53
C LEU A 103 -27.38 30.21 -9.06
N ARG A 104 -26.68 29.23 -9.67
CA ARG A 104 -26.75 29.03 -11.13
C ARG A 104 -28.15 28.69 -11.61
N LEU A 105 -28.86 27.85 -10.87
CA LEU A 105 -30.24 27.50 -11.19
C LEU A 105 -31.18 28.69 -11.00
N ALA A 106 -30.93 29.54 -9.99
CA ALA A 106 -31.68 30.78 -9.77
C ALA A 106 -31.52 31.73 -10.96
N LEU A 107 -30.28 31.97 -11.40
CA LEU A 107 -29.95 32.80 -12.57
C LEU A 107 -30.55 32.25 -13.87
N ALA A 108 -30.53 30.93 -14.07
CA ALA A 108 -31.12 30.30 -15.25
C ALA A 108 -32.65 30.49 -15.33
N ASN A 109 -33.32 30.66 -14.19
CA ASN A 109 -34.76 30.91 -14.14
C ASN A 109 -35.10 32.40 -14.23
N THR A 110 -34.35 33.25 -13.52
CA THR A 110 -34.55 34.71 -13.53
C THR A 110 -33.19 35.41 -13.48
N PRO A 111 -32.67 35.86 -14.63
CA PRO A 111 -31.44 36.65 -14.70
C PRO A 111 -31.57 37.94 -13.89
N ASP A 112 -30.59 38.22 -13.05
CA ASP A 112 -30.56 39.38 -12.16
C ASP A 112 -29.11 39.68 -11.74
N ASP A 113 -28.72 40.96 -11.74
CA ASP A 113 -27.34 41.39 -11.45
C ASP A 113 -26.92 41.02 -10.01
N THR A 114 -27.84 41.06 -9.04
CA THR A 114 -27.52 40.73 -7.64
C THR A 114 -27.24 39.25 -7.46
N ARG A 115 -27.93 38.38 -8.22
CA ARG A 115 -27.66 36.93 -8.25
C ARG A 115 -26.33 36.62 -8.93
N ASP A 116 -25.96 37.37 -9.97
CA ASP A 116 -24.67 37.20 -10.63
C ASP A 116 -23.52 37.58 -9.69
N GLU A 117 -23.64 38.71 -8.99
CA GLU A 117 -22.70 39.11 -7.95
C GLU A 117 -22.59 38.06 -6.82
N ALA A 118 -23.72 37.53 -6.35
CA ALA A 118 -23.75 36.47 -5.34
C ALA A 118 -23.06 35.19 -5.83
N LEU A 119 -23.31 34.76 -7.07
CA LEU A 119 -22.66 33.59 -7.66
C LEU A 119 -21.15 33.80 -7.77
N ASN A 120 -20.71 34.96 -8.29
CA ASN A 120 -19.29 35.28 -8.40
C ASN A 120 -18.58 35.28 -7.04
N ARG A 121 -19.24 35.79 -5.99
CA ARG A 121 -18.72 35.71 -4.62
C ARG A 121 -18.55 34.27 -4.15
N VAL A 122 -19.57 33.42 -4.31
CA VAL A 122 -19.54 32.01 -3.88
C VAL A 122 -18.50 31.22 -4.68
N LEU A 123 -18.37 31.46 -5.99
CA LEU A 123 -17.33 30.85 -6.83
C LEU A 123 -15.92 31.22 -6.35
N GLY A 124 -15.70 32.48 -5.95
CA GLY A 124 -14.41 32.90 -5.39
C GLY A 124 -14.08 32.25 -4.05
N LEU A 125 -15.08 31.92 -3.24
CA LEU A 125 -14.91 31.32 -1.91
C LEU A 125 -14.81 29.79 -1.94
N PHE A 126 -15.68 29.16 -2.72
CA PHE A 126 -15.96 27.72 -2.67
C PHE A 126 -15.86 27.01 -4.02
N GLY A 127 -15.68 27.75 -5.11
CA GLY A 127 -15.57 27.17 -6.44
C GLY A 127 -14.30 26.35 -6.65
N PHE A 128 -14.22 25.73 -7.82
CA PHE A 128 -13.07 24.94 -8.22
C PHE A 128 -11.78 25.77 -8.19
N ARG A 129 -10.82 25.36 -7.35
CA ARG A 129 -9.61 26.13 -7.06
C ARG A 129 -8.42 25.25 -6.72
N VAL A 130 -7.22 25.82 -6.82
CA VAL A 130 -5.99 25.22 -6.29
C VAL A 130 -6.00 25.33 -4.77
N THR A 131 -5.86 24.20 -4.07
CA THR A 131 -5.83 24.13 -2.60
C THR A 131 -4.43 24.01 -2.05
N ASP A 132 -3.50 23.41 -2.80
CA ASP A 132 -2.12 23.21 -2.38
C ASP A 132 -1.17 23.11 -3.59
N THR A 133 0.11 23.35 -3.35
CA THR A 133 1.16 23.15 -4.36
C THR A 133 2.37 22.46 -3.74
N ARG A 134 2.80 21.36 -4.37
CA ARG A 134 3.94 20.54 -3.95
C ARG A 134 5.01 20.49 -5.03
N VAL A 135 6.27 20.35 -4.62
CA VAL A 135 7.39 20.09 -5.53
C VAL A 135 8.01 18.75 -5.15
N ASP A 136 8.11 17.84 -6.12
CA ASP A 136 8.73 16.53 -5.95
C ASP A 136 10.24 16.67 -6.26
N VAL A 137 11.00 17.14 -5.26
CA VAL A 137 12.41 17.53 -5.43
C VAL A 137 13.35 16.34 -5.55
N GLU A 138 13.14 15.24 -4.83
CA GLU A 138 14.14 14.16 -4.74
C GLU A 138 14.22 13.24 -5.96
N SER A 139 13.27 13.38 -6.89
CA SER A 139 13.25 12.64 -8.17
C SER A 139 14.39 13.08 -9.09
N ASP A 140 14.88 12.17 -9.93
CA ASP A 140 15.81 12.51 -11.02
C ASP A 140 15.18 13.48 -12.02
N PHE A 141 13.87 13.36 -12.22
CA PHE A 141 13.06 14.31 -12.98
C PHE A 141 12.08 14.98 -12.02
N PRO A 142 12.38 16.19 -11.52
CA PRO A 142 11.51 16.87 -10.58
C PRO A 142 10.25 17.33 -11.29
N ARG A 143 9.18 17.46 -10.51
CA ARG A 143 7.89 17.95 -11.00
C ARG A 143 7.24 18.87 -9.98
N ILE A 144 6.42 19.78 -10.47
CA ILE A 144 5.64 20.70 -9.64
C ILE A 144 4.18 20.33 -9.80
N CYS A 145 3.52 20.00 -8.70
CA CYS A 145 2.12 19.56 -8.70
C CYS A 145 1.23 20.59 -8.00
N ALA A 146 0.11 20.92 -8.64
CA ALA A 146 -0.99 21.67 -8.05
C ALA A 146 -2.11 20.70 -7.68
N THR A 147 -2.56 20.77 -6.44
CA THR A 147 -3.71 20.00 -5.94
C THR A 147 -4.95 20.87 -5.96
N PHE A 148 -6.05 20.36 -6.50
CA PHE A 148 -7.32 21.07 -6.65
C PHE A 148 -8.37 20.64 -5.62
N SER A 149 -9.41 21.46 -5.48
CA SER A 149 -10.56 21.26 -4.58
C SER A 149 -11.49 20.12 -5.00
N GLU A 150 -11.41 19.67 -6.25
CA GLU A 150 -12.21 18.58 -6.83
C GLU A 150 -11.39 17.82 -7.89
N PRO A 151 -11.82 16.61 -8.32
CA PRO A 151 -11.16 15.91 -9.40
C PRO A 151 -11.18 16.69 -10.72
N LEU A 152 -10.10 16.60 -11.48
CA LEU A 152 -9.94 17.09 -12.84
C LEU A 152 -10.80 16.27 -13.81
N ALA A 153 -11.30 16.90 -14.87
CA ALA A 153 -12.03 16.22 -15.93
C ALA A 153 -11.20 15.10 -16.59
N ALA A 154 -11.83 13.93 -16.77
CA ALA A 154 -11.19 12.77 -17.39
C ALA A 154 -11.47 12.74 -18.91
N GLY A 155 -10.41 12.59 -19.71
CA GLY A 155 -10.49 12.41 -21.16
C GLY A 155 -10.90 13.68 -21.93
N GLY A 156 -10.43 13.82 -23.17
CA GLY A 156 -10.83 14.90 -24.09
C GLY A 156 -10.34 16.32 -23.75
N VAL A 157 -9.63 16.51 -22.62
CA VAL A 157 -9.05 17.79 -22.20
C VAL A 157 -7.53 17.76 -22.36
N ILE A 158 -7.00 18.73 -23.09
CA ILE A 158 -5.55 18.96 -23.20
C ILE A 158 -5.20 20.03 -22.16
N TYR A 159 -4.78 19.60 -20.97
CA TYR A 159 -4.50 20.52 -19.86
C TYR A 159 -3.36 21.52 -20.14
N GLY A 160 -2.49 21.21 -21.09
CA GLY A 160 -1.46 22.15 -21.59
C GLY A 160 -2.03 23.44 -22.16
N ASP A 161 -3.25 23.44 -22.72
CA ASP A 161 -3.88 24.64 -23.29
C ASP A 161 -4.27 25.67 -22.21
N PHE A 162 -4.44 25.21 -20.97
CA PHE A 162 -4.74 26.03 -19.80
C PHE A 162 -3.48 26.46 -19.05
N LEU A 163 -2.29 26.08 -19.53
CA LEU A 163 -1.02 26.46 -18.92
C LEU A 163 -0.38 27.62 -19.68
N GLN A 164 -0.08 28.70 -18.98
CA GLN A 164 0.78 29.77 -19.47
C GLN A 164 2.12 29.71 -18.74
N SER A 165 3.20 29.50 -19.48
CA SER A 165 4.56 29.39 -18.97
C SER A 165 5.54 30.05 -19.93
N THR A 166 6.66 30.57 -19.39
CA THR A 166 7.81 31.01 -20.18
C THR A 166 8.78 29.87 -20.51
N VAL A 167 8.60 28.71 -19.90
CA VAL A 167 9.40 27.50 -20.10
C VAL A 167 8.79 26.67 -21.22
N SER A 168 9.59 26.35 -22.24
CA SER A 168 9.20 25.42 -23.30
C SER A 168 9.30 23.96 -22.82
N ASP A 169 8.60 23.05 -23.50
CA ASP A 169 8.76 21.60 -23.32
C ASP A 169 8.33 21.04 -21.95
N LEU A 170 7.45 21.75 -21.24
CA LEU A 170 6.79 21.21 -20.05
C LEU A 170 5.78 20.14 -20.43
N ALA A 171 5.88 18.98 -19.80
CA ALA A 171 4.85 17.94 -19.88
C ALA A 171 3.82 18.17 -18.77
N VAL A 172 2.54 18.09 -19.13
CA VAL A 172 1.41 18.32 -18.22
C VAL A 172 0.68 17.01 -18.02
N GLU A 173 0.63 16.55 -16.78
CA GLU A 173 -0.03 15.31 -16.38
C GLU A 173 -1.16 15.63 -15.40
N ALA A 174 -2.36 15.13 -15.68
CA ALA A 174 -3.53 15.31 -14.83
C ALA A 174 -4.00 13.95 -14.32
N GLU A 175 -4.06 13.78 -13.01
CA GLU A 175 -4.55 12.56 -12.37
C GLU A 175 -5.37 12.89 -11.12
N GLY A 176 -6.61 12.41 -11.06
CA GLY A 176 -7.50 12.66 -9.93
C GLY A 176 -7.65 14.15 -9.67
N ARG A 177 -7.10 14.64 -8.55
CA ARG A 177 -7.15 16.06 -8.13
C ARG A 177 -5.85 16.81 -8.38
N GLN A 178 -4.88 16.20 -9.05
CA GLN A 178 -3.53 16.74 -9.19
C GLN A 178 -3.20 17.02 -10.64
N LEU A 179 -2.62 18.19 -10.87
CA LEU A 179 -2.00 18.57 -12.13
C LEU A 179 -0.50 18.74 -11.90
N CYS A 180 0.31 17.87 -12.46
CA CYS A 180 1.76 17.88 -12.32
C CYS A 180 2.43 18.38 -13.60
N LEU A 181 3.43 19.24 -13.43
CA LEU A 181 4.27 19.79 -14.48
C LEU A 181 5.66 19.17 -14.39
N SER A 182 6.03 18.40 -15.40
CA SER A 182 7.33 17.75 -15.55
C SER A 182 8.18 18.50 -16.58
N GLY A 183 9.50 18.34 -16.54
CA GLY A 183 10.45 19.09 -17.40
C GLY A 183 11.11 20.30 -16.71
N VAL A 184 10.85 20.48 -15.41
CA VAL A 184 11.56 21.45 -14.57
C VAL A 184 12.92 20.91 -14.13
N ARG A 185 13.80 21.80 -13.67
CA ARG A 185 15.16 21.50 -13.20
C ARG A 185 15.35 21.94 -11.76
N HIS A 186 16.17 21.20 -11.02
CA HIS A 186 16.61 21.57 -9.68
C HIS A 186 17.41 22.88 -9.69
N GLY A 187 17.37 23.61 -8.58
CA GLY A 187 18.07 24.89 -8.41
C GLY A 187 17.40 26.08 -9.12
N GLU A 188 16.25 25.88 -9.77
CA GLU A 188 15.57 26.91 -10.56
C GLU A 188 14.21 27.34 -9.97
N ARG A 189 13.83 28.60 -10.23
CA ARG A 189 12.53 29.17 -9.87
C ARG A 189 11.63 29.23 -11.09
N TYR A 190 10.39 28.80 -10.92
CA TYR A 190 9.38 28.77 -11.95
C TYR A 190 8.16 29.61 -11.56
N GLU A 191 7.62 30.31 -12.54
CA GLU A 191 6.34 30.98 -12.46
C GLU A 191 5.48 30.52 -13.64
N PHE A 192 4.33 29.95 -13.34
CA PHE A 192 3.37 29.50 -14.34
C PHE A 192 1.96 29.90 -13.93
N THR A 193 1.12 30.20 -14.90
CA THR A 193 -0.27 30.61 -14.66
C THR A 193 -1.21 29.57 -15.23
N LEU A 194 -2.05 29.01 -14.37
CA LEU A 194 -3.20 28.22 -14.76
C LEU A 194 -4.31 29.18 -15.17
N ARG A 195 -4.79 29.08 -16.41
CA ARG A 195 -5.81 29.97 -16.97
C ARG A 195 -7.18 29.64 -16.40
N ALA A 196 -8.02 30.66 -16.31
CA ALA A 196 -9.45 30.46 -16.09
C ALA A 196 -10.04 29.54 -17.18
N GLY A 197 -11.06 28.77 -16.82
CA GLY A 197 -11.67 27.78 -17.71
C GLY A 197 -11.13 26.35 -17.57
N LEU A 198 -10.09 26.12 -16.76
CA LEU A 198 -9.55 24.77 -16.52
C LEU A 198 -10.63 23.87 -15.90
N PRO A 199 -10.99 22.74 -16.53
CA PRO A 199 -12.20 22.00 -16.17
C PRO A 199 -11.97 20.92 -15.11
N ALA A 200 -12.94 20.83 -14.19
CA ALA A 200 -13.11 19.76 -13.22
C ALA A 200 -14.05 18.66 -13.75
N ALA A 201 -14.01 17.48 -13.14
CA ALA A 201 -14.88 16.35 -13.48
C ALA A 201 -16.37 16.64 -13.23
N SER A 202 -16.67 17.53 -12.28
CA SER A 202 -18.03 18.00 -11.98
C SER A 202 -18.61 18.91 -13.07
N GLY A 203 -17.80 19.35 -14.04
CA GLY A 203 -18.17 20.37 -15.02
C GLY A 203 -17.90 21.80 -14.55
N GLU A 204 -17.46 21.99 -13.30
CA GLU A 204 -16.93 23.26 -12.83
C GLU A 204 -15.66 23.65 -13.59
N VAL A 205 -15.37 24.95 -13.63
CA VAL A 205 -14.15 25.48 -14.22
C VAL A 205 -13.44 26.42 -13.27
N LEU A 206 -12.13 26.53 -13.42
CA LEU A 206 -11.32 27.46 -12.63
C LEU A 206 -11.78 28.89 -12.95
N HIS A 207 -12.34 29.58 -11.96
CA HIS A 207 -13.03 30.85 -12.19
C HIS A 207 -12.07 31.99 -12.58
N ALA A 208 -10.91 32.05 -11.93
CA ALA A 208 -9.90 33.09 -12.15
C ALA A 208 -8.52 32.46 -12.38
N PRO A 209 -7.64 33.11 -13.16
CA PRO A 209 -6.30 32.59 -13.36
C PRO A 209 -5.53 32.50 -12.03
N VAL A 210 -4.77 31.42 -11.86
CA VAL A 210 -3.96 31.17 -10.66
C VAL A 210 -2.49 31.09 -11.06
N THR A 211 -1.68 32.00 -10.53
CA THR A 211 -0.23 31.99 -10.72
C THR A 211 0.46 31.20 -9.61
N LEU A 212 1.20 30.18 -10.02
CA LEU A 212 1.97 29.29 -9.16
C LEU A 212 3.45 29.67 -9.26
N ARG A 213 4.04 30.01 -8.11
CA ARG A 213 5.44 30.41 -7.99
C ARG A 213 6.16 29.41 -7.12
N GLN A 214 7.00 28.57 -7.72
CA GLN A 214 7.62 27.45 -7.04
C GLN A 214 9.12 27.45 -7.29
N TYR A 215 9.89 27.17 -6.22
CA TYR A 215 11.33 26.97 -6.29
C TYR A 215 11.61 25.48 -6.18
N VAL A 216 12.21 24.91 -7.24
CA VAL A 216 12.69 23.54 -7.20
C VAL A 216 14.06 23.58 -6.54
N ARG A 217 14.13 23.15 -5.28
CA ARG A 217 15.38 23.13 -4.52
C ARG A 217 16.37 22.13 -5.15
N ASP A 218 17.63 22.27 -4.79
CA ASP A 218 18.60 21.20 -5.01
C ASP A 218 18.20 19.96 -4.19
N ARG A 219 18.55 18.79 -4.70
CA ARG A 219 18.30 17.51 -4.02
C ARG A 219 19.09 17.45 -2.71
N ALA A 220 18.51 16.81 -1.70
CA ALA A 220 19.27 16.55 -0.49
C ALA A 220 20.45 15.60 -0.80
N PRO A 221 21.62 15.79 -0.16
CA PRO A 221 22.69 14.80 -0.19
C PRO A 221 22.14 13.43 0.23
N SER A 222 22.39 12.40 -0.55
CA SER A 222 21.90 11.06 -0.23
C SER A 222 22.80 9.98 -0.80
N VAL A 223 22.73 8.81 -0.17
CA VAL A 223 23.43 7.60 -0.59
C VAL A 223 22.48 6.41 -0.61
N ARG A 224 22.61 5.55 -1.61
CA ARG A 224 21.88 4.29 -1.70
C ARG A 224 22.68 3.22 -2.42
N PHE A 225 22.37 1.96 -2.20
CA PHE A 225 22.89 0.87 -3.02
C PHE A 225 22.01 0.65 -4.26
N ALA A 226 22.59 0.13 -5.34
CA ALA A 226 21.86 -0.14 -6.57
C ALA A 226 21.03 -1.45 -6.53
N GLY A 227 21.36 -2.37 -5.61
CA GLY A 227 20.70 -3.67 -5.43
C GLY A 227 20.29 -3.92 -3.98
N ARG A 228 19.71 -5.11 -3.69
CA ARG A 228 19.19 -5.48 -2.37
C ARG A 228 19.97 -6.59 -1.66
N ALA A 229 20.56 -7.52 -2.42
CA ALA A 229 21.39 -8.60 -1.91
C ALA A 229 22.27 -9.15 -3.05
N TYR A 230 23.53 -9.47 -2.77
CA TYR A 230 24.45 -10.03 -3.77
C TYR A 230 25.23 -11.18 -3.14
N ILE A 231 25.36 -12.30 -3.84
CA ILE A 231 26.33 -13.34 -3.47
C ILE A 231 27.65 -12.93 -4.11
N LEU A 232 28.66 -12.64 -3.30
CA LEU A 232 30.02 -12.34 -3.73
C LEU A 232 30.83 -13.64 -3.72
N PRO A 233 31.23 -14.17 -4.88
CA PRO A 233 32.20 -15.27 -4.91
C PRO A 233 33.48 -14.82 -4.20
N ALA A 234 33.96 -15.62 -3.25
CA ALA A 234 35.12 -15.28 -2.42
C ALA A 234 36.39 -14.97 -3.25
N SER A 235 36.48 -15.49 -4.47
CA SER A 235 37.63 -15.38 -5.38
C SER A 235 37.66 -14.11 -6.26
N ALA A 236 36.58 -13.32 -6.32
CA ALA A 236 36.34 -12.44 -7.47
C ALA A 236 36.66 -10.94 -7.29
N GLY A 237 37.37 -10.51 -6.23
CA GLY A 237 37.77 -9.09 -6.10
C GLY A 237 36.57 -8.12 -6.26
N GLY A 238 35.44 -8.49 -5.67
CA GLY A 238 34.14 -7.91 -6.02
C GLY A 238 34.02 -6.43 -5.71
N THR A 239 33.09 -5.78 -6.42
CA THR A 239 32.74 -4.37 -6.20
C THR A 239 31.28 -4.22 -5.83
N ILE A 240 30.95 -3.32 -4.92
CA ILE A 240 29.56 -2.98 -4.58
C ILE A 240 29.22 -1.61 -5.18
N PRO A 241 28.21 -1.52 -6.07
CA PRO A 241 27.79 -0.23 -6.62
C PRO A 241 27.01 0.59 -5.60
N VAL A 242 27.53 1.78 -5.31
CA VAL A 242 26.92 2.80 -4.45
C VAL A 242 26.51 3.98 -5.31
N VAL A 243 25.32 4.51 -5.10
CA VAL A 243 24.79 5.68 -5.79
C VAL A 243 24.75 6.85 -4.81
N GLY A 244 25.52 7.88 -5.10
CA GLY A 244 25.53 9.15 -4.37
C GLY A 244 24.79 10.24 -5.14
N VAL A 245 24.13 11.15 -4.42
CA VAL A 245 23.56 12.39 -4.95
C VAL A 245 24.07 13.52 -4.08
N ASN A 246 24.58 14.60 -4.70
CA ASN A 246 25.02 15.81 -3.99
C ASN A 246 25.97 15.54 -2.81
N THR A 247 26.82 14.52 -2.94
CA THR A 247 27.85 14.15 -1.96
C THR A 247 29.09 13.67 -2.71
N ASP A 248 30.27 14.02 -2.19
CA ASP A 248 31.59 13.66 -2.68
C ASP A 248 32.34 12.69 -1.75
N LEU A 249 31.78 12.41 -0.57
CA LEU A 249 32.36 11.52 0.43
C LEU A 249 31.28 10.61 1.02
N ILE A 250 31.58 9.33 1.15
CA ILE A 250 30.66 8.33 1.73
C ILE A 250 31.37 7.59 2.86
N ASP A 251 30.77 7.59 4.04
CA ASP A 251 31.23 6.84 5.20
C ASP A 251 30.70 5.40 5.09
N LEU A 252 31.58 4.42 5.22
CA LEU A 252 31.25 3.00 5.10
C LEU A 252 31.56 2.25 6.39
N ARG A 253 30.64 1.37 6.81
CA ARG A 253 30.84 0.44 7.93
C ARG A 253 30.46 -0.97 7.50
N LEU A 254 31.40 -1.90 7.67
CA LEU A 254 31.19 -3.31 7.34
C LEU A 254 30.94 -4.10 8.61
N PHE A 255 29.82 -4.83 8.61
CA PHE A 255 29.44 -5.73 9.68
C PHE A 255 29.52 -7.18 9.21
N HIS A 256 30.08 -8.05 10.05
CA HIS A 256 30.07 -9.49 9.88
C HIS A 256 29.01 -10.11 10.80
N VAL A 257 28.18 -11.00 10.27
CA VAL A 257 27.19 -11.76 11.05
C VAL A 257 27.75 -13.13 11.37
N ALA A 258 28.02 -13.38 12.65
CA ALA A 258 28.42 -14.70 13.10
C ALA A 258 27.35 -15.75 12.78
N ASP A 259 27.78 -16.98 12.49
CA ASP A 259 26.94 -18.07 12.00
C ASP A 259 25.70 -18.31 12.88
N ARG A 260 25.89 -18.26 14.21
CA ARG A 260 24.82 -18.47 15.21
C ARG A 260 23.75 -17.38 15.21
N ASN A 261 24.05 -16.23 14.60
CA ASN A 261 23.17 -15.08 14.49
C ASN A 261 22.48 -14.97 13.13
N ILE A 262 22.80 -15.85 12.15
CA ILE A 262 22.15 -15.83 10.83
C ILE A 262 20.64 -16.06 10.97
N LEU A 263 20.22 -17.10 11.70
CA LEU A 263 18.79 -17.38 11.90
C LEU A 263 18.07 -16.20 12.57
N ARG A 264 18.69 -15.58 13.58
CA ARG A 264 18.13 -14.40 14.25
C ARG A 264 17.99 -13.22 13.28
N THR A 265 18.96 -13.01 12.40
CA THR A 265 18.92 -11.98 11.35
C THR A 265 17.73 -12.19 10.40
N LEU A 266 17.40 -13.44 10.09
CA LEU A 266 16.21 -13.80 9.29
C LEU A 266 14.91 -13.60 10.08
N GLN A 267 14.87 -14.02 11.35
CA GLN A 267 13.70 -13.87 12.24
C GLN A 267 13.29 -12.41 12.46
N GLU A 268 14.27 -11.54 12.70
CA GLU A 268 14.07 -10.09 12.85
C GLU A 268 13.85 -9.38 11.50
N ARG A 269 13.86 -10.15 10.40
CA ARG A 269 13.70 -9.68 9.03
C ARG A 269 14.73 -8.61 8.65
N TYR A 270 15.94 -8.66 9.18
CA TYR A 270 16.97 -7.69 8.83
C TYR A 270 17.54 -7.96 7.44
N PHE A 271 17.71 -9.23 7.08
CA PHE A 271 18.29 -9.66 5.82
C PHE A 271 17.46 -9.22 4.59
N GLY A 272 18.14 -8.86 3.50
CA GLY A 272 17.52 -8.59 2.20
C GLY A 272 16.77 -7.26 2.07
N ARG A 273 16.84 -6.37 3.07
CA ARG A 273 16.25 -5.04 3.03
C ARG A 273 17.18 -3.95 3.58
N PRO A 274 16.96 -2.67 3.20
CA PRO A 274 17.55 -1.53 3.89
C PRO A 274 17.08 -1.48 5.35
N LEU A 275 17.99 -1.11 6.26
CA LEU A 275 17.70 -0.93 7.67
C LEU A 275 17.48 0.56 7.98
N ALA A 276 16.50 0.86 8.84
CA ALA A 276 16.41 2.19 9.43
C ALA A 276 17.58 2.42 10.40
N GLU A 277 17.93 3.68 10.68
CA GLU A 277 19.10 4.01 11.52
C GLU A 277 19.07 3.30 12.88
N TRP A 278 17.94 3.37 13.59
CA TRP A 278 17.77 2.67 14.87
C TRP A 278 17.89 1.14 14.75
N GLN A 279 17.57 0.56 13.58
CA GLN A 279 17.76 -0.86 13.33
C GLN A 279 19.23 -1.20 13.08
N VAL A 280 19.98 -0.30 12.44
CA VAL A 280 21.43 -0.48 12.27
C VAL A 280 22.11 -0.49 13.63
N ASP A 281 21.77 0.44 14.52
CA ASP A 281 22.35 0.48 15.87
C ASP A 281 22.03 -0.79 16.66
N GLN A 282 20.76 -1.22 16.68
CA GLN A 282 20.37 -2.47 17.33
C GLN A 282 21.05 -3.70 16.72
N PHE A 283 21.18 -3.73 15.39
CA PHE A 283 21.88 -4.80 14.69
C PHE A 283 23.37 -4.84 15.07
N ALA A 284 24.04 -3.69 15.09
CA ALA A 284 25.46 -3.57 15.45
C ALA A 284 25.73 -3.92 16.92
N GLU A 285 24.77 -3.67 17.82
CA GLU A 285 24.90 -4.00 19.25
C GLU A 285 24.67 -5.48 19.56
N GLN A 286 23.78 -6.15 18.81
CA GLN A 286 23.24 -7.45 19.23
C GLN A 286 23.47 -8.61 18.26
N ILE A 287 23.78 -8.33 16.99
CA ILE A 287 23.78 -9.35 15.93
C ILE A 287 25.06 -9.32 15.10
N GLY A 288 25.39 -8.17 14.51
CA GLY A 288 26.53 -7.99 13.62
C GLY A 288 27.72 -7.35 14.32
N GLU A 289 28.91 -7.87 14.09
CA GLU A 289 30.17 -7.30 14.58
C GLU A 289 30.72 -6.30 13.55
N ALA A 290 31.02 -5.07 13.95
CA ALA A 290 31.66 -4.09 13.08
C ALA A 290 33.15 -4.48 12.86
N VAL A 291 33.47 -5.00 11.67
CA VAL A 291 34.80 -5.53 11.34
C VAL A 291 35.67 -4.58 10.52
N TRP A 292 35.08 -3.52 9.96
CA TRP A 292 35.81 -2.50 9.22
C TRP A 292 35.01 -1.19 9.13
N GLN A 293 35.72 -0.07 9.08
CA GLN A 293 35.16 1.26 8.81
C GLN A 293 36.13 2.01 7.91
N GLY A 294 35.60 2.85 7.03
CA GLY A 294 36.41 3.69 6.17
C GLY A 294 35.55 4.66 5.36
N GLU A 295 36.21 5.48 4.56
CA GLU A 295 35.57 6.50 3.73
C GLU A 295 35.89 6.24 2.26
N VAL A 296 34.96 6.57 1.37
CA VAL A 296 35.15 6.50 -0.07
C VAL A 296 34.81 7.84 -0.69
N GLU A 297 35.78 8.42 -1.39
CA GLU A 297 35.57 9.57 -2.25
C GLU A 297 34.79 9.13 -3.50
N VAL A 298 33.74 9.90 -3.83
CA VAL A 298 32.90 9.65 -5.00
C VAL A 298 32.83 10.87 -5.89
N ALA A 299 32.71 10.64 -7.20
CA ALA A 299 32.46 11.74 -8.12
C ALA A 299 31.08 12.35 -7.83
N GLN A 300 31.02 13.67 -7.80
CA GLN A 300 29.80 14.43 -7.52
C GLN A 300 29.44 15.30 -8.72
N GLU A 301 28.22 15.17 -9.21
CA GLU A 301 27.60 16.07 -10.17
C GLU A 301 26.33 16.67 -9.54
N GLN A 302 26.16 17.99 -9.64
CA GLN A 302 25.06 18.68 -8.96
C GLN A 302 23.70 18.16 -9.48
N ASN A 303 22.85 17.75 -8.52
CA ASN A 303 21.52 17.17 -8.68
C ASN A 303 21.46 15.88 -9.49
N ARG A 304 22.61 15.24 -9.76
CA ARG A 304 22.69 13.97 -10.51
C ARG A 304 23.11 12.83 -9.61
N ALA A 305 22.49 11.68 -9.84
CA ALA A 305 22.88 10.43 -9.21
C ALA A 305 24.12 9.87 -9.93
N VAL A 306 25.22 9.69 -9.18
CA VAL A 306 26.47 9.13 -9.68
C VAL A 306 26.69 7.77 -9.05
N THR A 307 26.96 6.76 -9.88
CA THR A 307 27.24 5.40 -9.39
C THR A 307 28.73 5.14 -9.32
N THR A 308 29.22 4.86 -8.12
CA THR A 308 30.62 4.49 -7.84
C THR A 308 30.71 3.01 -7.47
N ARG A 309 31.69 2.29 -8.01
CA ARG A 309 31.94 0.89 -7.67
C ARG A 309 32.97 0.83 -6.55
N VAL A 310 32.52 0.48 -5.34
CA VAL A 310 33.39 0.36 -4.16
C VAL A 310 34.11 -0.99 -4.20
N PRO A 311 35.45 -1.04 -4.25
CA PRO A 311 36.20 -2.30 -4.24
C PRO A 311 36.17 -2.92 -2.83
N ILE A 312 35.31 -3.91 -2.62
CA ILE A 312 35.18 -4.57 -1.31
C ILE A 312 36.15 -5.73 -1.14
N GLY A 313 36.73 -6.23 -2.23
CA GLY A 313 37.69 -7.35 -2.20
C GLY A 313 38.88 -7.12 -1.27
N GLU A 314 39.50 -5.93 -1.30
CA GLU A 314 40.61 -5.58 -0.40
C GLU A 314 40.17 -5.48 1.06
N VAL A 315 38.97 -4.93 1.31
CA VAL A 315 38.36 -4.85 2.64
C VAL A 315 38.10 -6.24 3.23
N LEU A 316 37.77 -7.22 2.40
CA LEU A 316 37.49 -8.59 2.79
C LEU A 316 38.74 -9.47 2.97
N GLN A 317 39.93 -9.02 2.56
CA GLN A 317 41.14 -9.83 2.71
C GLN A 317 41.40 -10.22 4.17
N GLY A 318 41.61 -11.52 4.40
CA GLY A 318 41.86 -12.08 5.73
C GLY A 318 40.63 -12.15 6.65
N ARG A 319 39.43 -11.85 6.15
CA ARG A 319 38.17 -11.97 6.92
C ARG A 319 37.52 -13.32 6.71
N ALA A 320 36.68 -13.72 7.68
CA ALA A 320 35.96 -14.98 7.63
C ALA A 320 34.95 -15.02 6.46
N PRO A 321 34.68 -16.18 5.85
CA PRO A 321 33.54 -16.34 4.95
C PRO A 321 32.23 -16.14 5.72
N GLY A 322 31.14 -15.83 5.01
CA GLY A 322 29.82 -15.72 5.62
C GLY A 322 29.06 -14.45 5.26
N LEU A 323 28.08 -14.11 6.10
CA LEU A 323 27.12 -13.04 5.84
C LEU A 323 27.65 -11.70 6.33
N TYR A 324 27.58 -10.69 5.45
CA TYR A 324 27.99 -9.33 5.71
C TYR A 324 26.88 -8.33 5.43
N ALA A 325 26.92 -7.20 6.14
CA ALA A 325 26.14 -6.01 5.85
C ALA A 325 27.08 -4.81 5.70
N LEU A 326 27.02 -4.10 4.58
CA LEU A 326 27.71 -2.83 4.37
C LEU A 326 26.72 -1.70 4.56
N GLU A 327 26.98 -0.85 5.55
CA GLU A 327 26.30 0.42 5.73
C GLU A 327 27.06 1.52 4.97
N ALA A 328 26.31 2.40 4.32
CA ALA A 328 26.82 3.61 3.68
C ALA A 328 26.05 4.83 4.20
N ARG A 329 26.76 5.90 4.55
CA ARG A 329 26.19 7.20 4.96
C ARG A 329 26.85 8.33 4.17
N VAL A 330 26.16 9.46 4.05
CA VAL A 330 26.74 10.69 3.49
C VAL A 330 27.84 11.16 4.44
N GLY A 331 29.05 11.36 3.91
CA GLY A 331 30.23 11.76 4.68
C GLY A 331 30.04 13.10 5.39
N GLY A 332 30.49 13.16 6.65
CA GLY A 332 30.42 14.39 7.46
C GLY A 332 29.02 14.84 7.89
N ALA A 333 27.97 14.06 7.58
CA ALA A 333 26.59 14.35 7.99
C ALA A 333 26.32 14.07 9.48
N GLY A 334 27.26 13.41 10.18
CA GLY A 334 27.09 13.00 11.57
C GLY A 334 26.00 11.93 11.73
N ASN A 335 25.26 11.98 12.84
CA ASN A 335 24.10 11.10 13.10
C ASN A 335 22.82 11.61 12.42
N ALA A 336 22.92 12.31 11.29
CA ALA A 336 21.75 12.71 10.54
C ALA A 336 21.13 11.48 9.87
N GLU A 337 19.79 11.40 9.89
CA GLU A 337 19.03 10.34 9.23
C GLU A 337 19.45 10.20 7.75
N GLY A 338 19.70 8.96 7.29
CA GLY A 338 19.93 8.71 5.85
C GLY A 338 21.08 7.76 5.51
N GLY A 339 21.14 6.60 6.15
CA GLY A 339 22.04 5.51 5.77
C GLY A 339 21.38 4.52 4.81
N ALA A 340 22.19 3.83 4.01
CA ALA A 340 21.77 2.69 3.21
C ALA A 340 22.49 1.43 3.70
N THR A 341 21.84 0.27 3.62
CA THR A 341 22.42 -1.02 3.99
C THR A 341 22.33 -1.98 2.83
N GLN A 342 23.45 -2.65 2.52
CA GLN A 342 23.53 -3.72 1.53
C GLN A 342 24.01 -5.01 2.17
N TRP A 343 23.23 -6.08 2.00
CA TRP A 343 23.61 -7.41 2.44
C TRP A 343 24.36 -8.15 1.34
N PHE A 344 25.36 -8.94 1.72
CA PHE A 344 26.02 -9.85 0.81
C PHE A 344 26.60 -11.06 1.53
N LEU A 345 26.64 -12.19 0.82
CA LEU A 345 27.26 -13.43 1.29
C LEU A 345 28.61 -13.60 0.60
N VAL A 346 29.67 -13.83 1.39
CA VAL A 346 31.00 -14.18 0.88
C VAL A 346 31.16 -15.68 0.99
N SER A 347 30.97 -16.38 -0.13
CA SER A 347 31.07 -17.84 -0.20
C SER A 347 31.27 -18.31 -1.65
N ASP A 348 31.90 -19.48 -1.83
CA ASP A 348 31.86 -20.24 -3.09
C ASP A 348 30.86 -21.41 -3.04
N LEU A 349 30.17 -21.63 -1.92
CA LEU A 349 29.20 -22.71 -1.77
C LEU A 349 27.80 -22.26 -2.24
N GLY A 350 27.32 -22.88 -3.32
CA GLY A 350 25.94 -22.82 -3.75
C GLY A 350 25.14 -23.97 -3.16
N ILE A 351 24.07 -23.65 -2.43
CA ILE A 351 23.17 -24.63 -1.81
C ILE A 351 21.87 -24.69 -2.61
N SER A 352 21.40 -25.90 -2.90
CA SER A 352 20.02 -26.16 -3.35
C SER A 352 19.41 -27.23 -2.47
N SER A 353 18.15 -27.06 -2.09
CA SER A 353 17.42 -28.06 -1.30
C SER A 353 16.10 -28.44 -1.92
N LEU A 354 15.69 -29.68 -1.70
CA LEU A 354 14.38 -30.21 -2.06
C LEU A 354 13.77 -30.84 -0.81
N SER A 355 12.52 -30.52 -0.51
CA SER A 355 11.76 -31.16 0.55
C SER A 355 10.77 -32.14 -0.06
N GLY A 356 10.70 -33.36 0.49
CA GLY A 356 9.81 -34.41 0.04
C GLY A 356 9.27 -35.24 1.21
N SER A 357 8.46 -36.25 0.88
CA SER A 357 7.89 -37.17 1.88
C SER A 357 8.94 -37.97 2.66
N ASP A 358 10.15 -38.10 2.11
CA ASP A 358 11.29 -38.82 2.69
C ASP A 358 12.29 -37.90 3.42
N GLY A 359 12.06 -36.58 3.41
CA GLY A 359 12.81 -35.60 4.19
C GLY A 359 13.38 -34.45 3.37
N VAL A 360 14.51 -33.92 3.81
CA VAL A 360 15.19 -32.76 3.20
C VAL A 360 16.46 -33.23 2.51
N HIS A 361 16.54 -32.95 1.21
CA HIS A 361 17.66 -33.25 0.33
C HIS A 361 18.45 -31.97 0.10
N VAL A 362 19.77 -32.05 0.17
CA VAL A 362 20.67 -30.90 0.03
C VAL A 362 21.76 -31.22 -0.98
N PHE A 363 21.99 -30.30 -1.90
CA PHE A 363 23.04 -30.36 -2.90
C PHE A 363 23.94 -29.14 -2.76
N VAL A 364 25.25 -29.36 -2.72
CA VAL A 364 26.24 -28.28 -2.62
C VAL A 364 27.19 -28.31 -3.81
N ARG A 365 27.30 -27.17 -4.49
CA ARG A 365 28.14 -26.99 -5.68
C ARG A 365 28.96 -25.71 -5.60
N SER A 366 30.09 -25.65 -6.29
CA SER A 366 30.89 -24.42 -6.41
C SER A 366 30.12 -23.37 -7.21
N LEU A 367 30.07 -22.13 -6.75
CA LEU A 367 29.53 -21.00 -7.51
C LEU A 367 30.48 -20.58 -8.64
N ALA A 368 31.78 -20.79 -8.47
CA ALA A 368 32.79 -20.49 -9.47
C ALA A 368 32.87 -21.55 -10.59
N THR A 369 32.85 -22.84 -10.25
CA THR A 369 33.08 -23.92 -11.23
C THR A 369 31.85 -24.75 -11.56
N THR A 370 30.78 -24.66 -10.76
CA THR A 370 29.58 -25.52 -10.82
C THR A 370 29.83 -27.00 -10.49
N ASP A 371 31.02 -27.37 -10.02
CA ASP A 371 31.33 -28.74 -9.62
C ASP A 371 30.69 -29.10 -8.27
N ALA A 372 30.45 -30.38 -8.02
CA ALA A 372 29.96 -30.87 -6.73
C ALA A 372 31.03 -30.72 -5.63
N HIS A 373 30.62 -30.28 -4.44
CA HIS A 373 31.52 -30.17 -3.29
C HIS A 373 31.30 -31.32 -2.30
N GLN A 374 32.28 -32.22 -2.22
CA GLN A 374 32.33 -33.31 -1.24
C GLN A 374 32.86 -32.85 0.11
N GLY A 375 32.38 -33.48 1.20
CA GLY A 375 32.89 -33.29 2.56
C GLY A 375 32.48 -31.97 3.20
N VAL A 376 31.46 -31.32 2.66
CA VAL A 376 30.87 -30.11 3.25
C VAL A 376 29.94 -30.53 4.37
N THR A 377 30.16 -29.99 5.58
CA THR A 377 29.26 -30.24 6.72
C THR A 377 28.00 -29.41 6.56
N ILE A 378 26.85 -30.07 6.55
CA ILE A 378 25.52 -29.47 6.50
C ILE A 378 24.86 -29.63 7.86
N ASP A 379 24.46 -28.51 8.46
CA ASP A 379 23.60 -28.53 9.66
C ASP A 379 22.18 -28.12 9.27
N LEU A 380 21.19 -28.92 9.69
CA LEU A 380 19.78 -28.56 9.63
C LEU A 380 19.36 -27.96 10.97
N ILE A 381 18.92 -26.71 10.96
CA ILE A 381 18.64 -25.92 12.17
C ILE A 381 17.14 -25.61 12.23
N SER A 382 16.56 -25.73 13.44
CA SER A 382 15.15 -25.45 13.70
C SER A 382 14.86 -23.97 13.96
N GLU A 383 13.57 -23.61 13.95
CA GLU A 383 13.08 -22.27 14.35
C GLU A 383 13.60 -21.79 15.72
N SER A 384 13.78 -22.70 16.68
CA SER A 384 14.36 -22.39 18.00
C SER A 384 15.89 -22.26 18.01
N ASN A 385 16.55 -22.18 16.85
CA ASN A 385 18.00 -22.13 16.69
C ASN A 385 18.75 -23.36 17.26
N ARG A 386 18.12 -24.54 17.18
CA ARG A 386 18.74 -25.82 17.59
C ARG A 386 19.14 -26.61 16.36
N VAL A 387 20.34 -27.17 16.36
CA VAL A 387 20.76 -28.16 15.35
C VAL A 387 19.90 -29.42 15.52
N LEU A 388 19.12 -29.75 14.50
CA LEU A 388 18.29 -30.95 14.42
C LEU A 388 19.15 -32.17 14.09
N ALA A 389 20.03 -32.03 13.10
CA ALA A 389 21.00 -33.03 12.68
C ALA A 389 22.12 -32.38 11.85
N SER A 390 23.23 -33.10 11.72
CA SER A 390 24.36 -32.76 10.86
C SER A 390 24.65 -33.90 9.89
N ALA A 391 25.02 -33.58 8.66
CA ALA A 391 25.39 -34.54 7.62
C ALA A 391 26.59 -34.02 6.82
N GLU A 392 27.38 -34.90 6.20
CA GLU A 392 28.44 -34.49 5.27
C GLU A 392 28.03 -34.83 3.83
N THR A 393 28.38 -33.96 2.89
CA THR A 393 28.10 -34.21 1.47
C THR A 393 28.99 -35.31 0.90
N ASP A 394 28.41 -36.16 0.07
CA ASP A 394 29.13 -37.21 -0.66
C ASP A 394 29.88 -36.69 -1.90
N SER A 395 30.40 -37.59 -2.75
CA SER A 395 31.11 -37.24 -3.98
C SER A 395 30.26 -36.48 -5.01
N ASP A 396 28.94 -36.59 -4.93
CA ASP A 396 27.99 -35.87 -5.78
C ASP A 396 27.56 -34.54 -5.15
N GLY A 397 28.12 -34.19 -3.98
CA GLY A 397 27.79 -33.00 -3.23
C GLY A 397 26.44 -33.11 -2.52
N TYR A 398 25.95 -34.34 -2.31
CA TYR A 398 24.62 -34.62 -1.79
C TYR A 398 24.64 -34.99 -0.31
N ALA A 399 23.65 -34.48 0.44
CA ALA A 399 23.35 -34.85 1.82
C ALA A 399 21.83 -35.00 2.01
N HIS A 400 21.42 -35.90 2.92
CA HIS A 400 20.02 -36.20 3.20
C HIS A 400 19.71 -36.17 4.69
N PHE A 401 18.61 -35.50 5.03
CA PHE A 401 18.01 -35.53 6.36
C PHE A 401 16.67 -36.28 6.29
N PRO A 402 16.54 -37.46 6.93
CA PRO A 402 15.32 -38.25 6.89
C PRO A 402 14.09 -37.49 7.41
N ALA A 403 12.90 -37.81 6.89
CA ALA A 403 11.63 -37.18 7.26
C ALA A 403 11.40 -37.06 8.78
N ALA A 404 11.79 -38.05 9.57
CA ALA A 404 11.64 -38.01 11.03
C ALA A 404 12.38 -36.83 11.70
N ILE A 405 13.51 -36.39 11.13
CA ILE A 405 14.26 -35.22 11.60
C ILE A 405 13.56 -33.93 11.15
N ALA A 406 13.01 -33.92 9.93
CA ALA A 406 12.37 -32.76 9.34
C ALA A 406 10.90 -32.55 9.79
N ALA A 407 10.28 -33.54 10.44
CA ALA A 407 8.88 -33.52 10.87
C ALA A 407 8.59 -32.66 12.12
N GLY A 408 9.56 -31.88 12.60
CA GLY A 408 9.34 -30.99 13.73
C GLY A 408 8.32 -29.90 13.42
N GLU A 409 7.50 -29.54 14.42
CA GLU A 409 6.53 -28.45 14.30
C GLU A 409 6.95 -27.24 15.18
N GLN A 410 6.43 -26.06 14.84
CA GLN A 410 6.65 -24.83 15.61
C GLN A 410 8.15 -24.57 15.86
N GLY A 411 8.61 -24.43 17.10
CA GLY A 411 10.03 -24.22 17.42
C GLY A 411 10.96 -25.34 16.95
N ALA A 412 10.44 -26.54 16.71
CA ALA A 412 11.21 -27.67 16.20
C ALA A 412 11.21 -27.78 14.68
N SER A 413 10.43 -26.95 13.95
CA SER A 413 10.39 -27.03 12.49
C SER A 413 11.71 -26.61 11.86
N PRO A 414 12.17 -27.28 10.79
CA PRO A 414 13.31 -26.85 9.98
C PRO A 414 13.17 -25.39 9.53
N ALA A 415 14.24 -24.61 9.69
CA ALA A 415 14.23 -23.17 9.38
C ALA A 415 15.46 -22.71 8.58
N LEU A 416 16.60 -23.37 8.75
CA LEU A 416 17.85 -22.95 8.13
C LEU A 416 18.75 -24.16 7.84
N LEU A 417 19.34 -24.17 6.66
CA LEU A 417 20.49 -25.01 6.34
C LEU A 417 21.75 -24.15 6.41
N THR A 418 22.81 -24.65 7.04
CA THR A 418 24.15 -24.05 6.93
C THR A 418 25.11 -25.07 6.34
N ALA A 419 25.90 -24.66 5.34
CA ALA A 419 26.92 -25.47 4.71
C ALA A 419 28.30 -24.90 5.03
N ARG A 420 29.19 -25.75 5.56
CA ARG A 420 30.52 -25.35 6.01
C ARG A 420 31.60 -26.23 5.38
N ASN A 421 32.59 -25.59 4.77
CA ASN A 421 33.82 -26.25 4.33
C ASN A 421 34.98 -25.76 5.20
N GLY A 422 35.21 -26.45 6.31
CA GLY A 422 36.20 -26.08 7.32
C GLY A 422 35.99 -24.66 7.87
N GLU A 423 37.06 -23.90 8.02
CA GLU A 423 37.02 -22.47 8.39
C GLU A 423 37.05 -21.54 7.16
N THR A 424 37.14 -22.12 5.96
CA THR A 424 37.42 -21.39 4.72
C THR A 424 36.18 -20.98 3.95
N ASP A 425 35.04 -21.66 4.16
CA ASP A 425 33.80 -21.30 3.50
C ASP A 425 32.54 -21.57 4.35
N LEU A 426 31.53 -20.73 4.18
CA LEU A 426 30.23 -20.80 4.84
C LEU A 426 29.14 -20.24 3.92
N ALA A 427 28.10 -21.04 3.68
CA ALA A 427 26.86 -20.60 3.08
C ALA A 427 25.65 -21.01 3.93
N PHE A 428 24.52 -20.39 3.67
CA PHE A 428 23.26 -20.76 4.30
C PHE A 428 22.10 -20.70 3.30
N LEU A 429 21.05 -21.45 3.59
CA LEU A 429 19.79 -21.42 2.85
C LEU A 429 18.62 -21.39 3.84
N SER A 430 17.82 -20.33 3.75
CA SER A 430 16.59 -20.18 4.52
C SER A 430 15.55 -21.18 4.03
N LEU A 431 14.98 -21.97 4.94
CA LEU A 431 13.83 -22.84 4.67
C LEU A 431 12.50 -22.17 5.09
N ARG A 432 12.54 -20.90 5.49
CA ARG A 432 11.39 -20.11 5.94
C ARG A 432 10.70 -19.38 4.79
N ASP A 433 11.47 -19.08 3.76
CA ASP A 433 11.00 -18.33 2.60
C ASP A 433 10.15 -19.23 1.71
N ALA A 434 9.35 -18.61 0.85
CA ALA A 434 8.55 -19.36 -0.10
C ALA A 434 9.45 -20.21 -1.01
N GLU A 435 8.97 -21.42 -1.30
CA GLU A 435 9.61 -22.32 -2.25
C GLU A 435 9.65 -21.71 -3.66
N PHE A 436 10.49 -22.26 -4.52
CA PHE A 436 10.57 -21.83 -5.90
C PHE A 436 9.26 -22.10 -6.63
N ASP A 437 8.70 -21.08 -7.29
CA ASP A 437 7.44 -21.21 -8.03
C ASP A 437 7.64 -22.05 -9.30
N LEU A 438 6.91 -23.16 -9.38
CA LEU A 438 6.91 -24.10 -10.49
C LEU A 438 5.58 -24.08 -11.27
N SER A 439 4.70 -23.10 -11.02
CA SER A 439 3.40 -22.99 -11.70
C SER A 439 3.51 -22.92 -13.23
N ASP A 440 4.60 -22.34 -13.74
CA ASP A 440 4.92 -22.28 -15.18
C ASP A 440 5.42 -23.62 -15.75
N ARG A 441 5.65 -24.64 -14.92
CA ARG A 441 6.17 -25.96 -15.30
C ARG A 441 5.11 -27.05 -15.36
N GLY A 442 3.84 -26.72 -15.19
CA GLY A 442 2.75 -27.70 -15.28
C GLY A 442 2.81 -28.77 -14.18
N VAL A 443 3.26 -28.40 -12.97
CA VAL A 443 3.27 -29.28 -11.79
C VAL A 443 1.90 -29.39 -11.11
N GLU A 444 0.84 -28.91 -11.76
CA GLU A 444 -0.52 -29.03 -11.28
C GLU A 444 -0.98 -30.49 -11.23
N GLY A 445 -1.83 -30.81 -10.26
CA GLY A 445 -2.34 -32.15 -10.08
C GLY A 445 -2.81 -32.39 -8.66
N ARG A 446 -3.04 -33.67 -8.36
CA ARG A 446 -3.25 -34.10 -6.98
C ARG A 446 -1.94 -33.97 -6.21
N GLU A 447 -2.01 -33.54 -4.96
CA GLU A 447 -0.84 -33.53 -4.07
C GLU A 447 -0.19 -34.93 -4.04
N PRO A 448 1.16 -35.01 -3.94
CA PRO A 448 1.85 -36.29 -3.82
C PRO A 448 1.28 -37.13 -2.69
N ALA A 449 1.03 -38.41 -2.97
CA ALA A 449 0.56 -39.35 -1.98
C ALA A 449 1.57 -39.46 -0.81
N GLY A 450 1.07 -39.33 0.42
CA GLY A 450 1.82 -39.71 1.61
C GLY A 450 2.02 -41.23 1.71
N PRO A 451 2.52 -41.75 2.84
CA PRO A 451 2.71 -43.19 3.05
C PRO A 451 1.42 -44.03 2.90
N ILE A 452 0.27 -43.38 3.08
CA ILE A 452 -1.07 -43.98 2.89
C ILE A 452 -1.84 -43.05 1.94
N ASP A 453 -2.07 -43.50 0.71
CA ASP A 453 -2.95 -42.82 -0.23
C ASP A 453 -4.36 -43.41 -0.15
N VAL A 454 -5.35 -42.55 0.10
CA VAL A 454 -6.76 -42.95 0.17
C VAL A 454 -7.46 -42.39 -1.06
N PHE A 455 -7.75 -43.25 -2.03
CA PHE A 455 -8.68 -42.90 -3.10
C PHE A 455 -10.10 -43.01 -2.55
N LEU A 456 -10.91 -41.96 -2.69
CA LEU A 456 -12.31 -41.96 -2.29
C LEU A 456 -13.15 -41.46 -3.47
N THR A 457 -14.16 -42.25 -3.83
CA THR A 457 -15.15 -41.84 -4.81
C THR A 457 -16.53 -42.25 -4.34
N THR A 458 -17.51 -41.44 -4.71
CA THR A 458 -18.92 -41.82 -4.60
C THR A 458 -19.39 -42.46 -5.90
N ASP A 459 -20.55 -43.10 -5.87
CA ASP A 459 -21.23 -43.57 -7.09
C ASP A 459 -21.61 -42.40 -8.02
N ARG A 460 -21.84 -41.21 -7.46
CA ARG A 460 -22.07 -39.93 -8.18
C ARG A 460 -21.76 -38.70 -7.32
N GLY A 461 -21.58 -37.54 -7.96
CA GLY A 461 -21.14 -36.30 -7.28
C GLY A 461 -22.23 -35.41 -6.68
N VAL A 462 -23.52 -35.68 -6.88
CA VAL A 462 -24.63 -34.84 -6.40
C VAL A 462 -25.75 -35.69 -5.84
N TYR A 463 -26.26 -35.30 -4.66
CA TYR A 463 -27.32 -35.98 -3.93
C TYR A 463 -28.42 -35.02 -3.51
N ARG A 464 -29.64 -35.52 -3.38
CA ARG A 464 -30.75 -34.82 -2.73
C ARG A 464 -30.83 -35.17 -1.26
N ALA A 465 -31.47 -34.30 -0.49
CA ALA A 465 -31.76 -34.56 0.91
C ALA A 465 -32.56 -35.87 1.06
N GLY A 466 -32.09 -36.77 1.93
CA GLY A 466 -32.68 -38.08 2.17
C GLY A 466 -32.20 -39.20 1.24
N GLU A 467 -31.37 -38.92 0.24
CA GLU A 467 -30.70 -39.97 -0.55
C GLU A 467 -29.52 -40.55 0.24
N THR A 468 -29.28 -41.86 0.06
CA THR A 468 -28.11 -42.57 0.63
C THR A 468 -26.88 -42.32 -0.24
N ILE A 469 -25.74 -42.06 0.41
CA ILE A 469 -24.45 -41.88 -0.28
C ILE A 469 -23.75 -43.22 -0.34
N HIS A 470 -23.51 -43.75 -1.53
CA HIS A 470 -22.67 -44.93 -1.72
C HIS A 470 -21.25 -44.51 -2.06
N ALA A 471 -20.28 -45.00 -1.30
CA ALA A 471 -18.88 -44.64 -1.48
C ALA A 471 -18.00 -45.87 -1.54
N THR A 472 -16.94 -45.77 -2.34
CA THR A 472 -15.86 -46.74 -2.44
C THR A 472 -14.57 -46.03 -2.11
N THR A 473 -13.75 -46.66 -1.28
CA THR A 473 -12.39 -46.19 -1.00
C THR A 473 -11.37 -47.30 -1.18
N LEU A 474 -10.19 -46.93 -1.68
CA LEU A 474 -9.05 -47.82 -1.85
C LEU A 474 -7.86 -47.22 -1.11
N THR A 475 -7.22 -48.00 -0.26
CA THR A 475 -5.98 -47.67 0.44
C THR A 475 -4.80 -48.22 -0.33
N ARG A 476 -3.88 -47.34 -0.71
CA ARG A 476 -2.69 -47.67 -1.49
C ARG A 476 -1.45 -47.08 -0.85
N ASP A 477 -0.31 -47.73 -1.08
CA ASP A 477 0.98 -47.12 -0.81
C ASP A 477 1.42 -46.26 -2.02
N PRO A 478 2.55 -45.54 -1.95
CA PRO A 478 3.06 -44.76 -3.07
C PRO A 478 3.41 -45.57 -4.34
N GLN A 479 3.53 -46.90 -4.24
CA GLN A 479 3.77 -47.83 -5.35
C GLN A 479 2.45 -48.38 -5.94
N ALA A 480 1.31 -47.92 -5.44
CA ALA A 480 -0.03 -48.39 -5.77
C ALA A 480 -0.32 -49.85 -5.35
N GLU A 481 0.43 -50.37 -4.38
CA GLU A 481 0.11 -51.66 -3.75
C GLU A 481 -0.98 -51.50 -2.69
N ALA A 482 -1.75 -52.56 -2.47
CA ALA A 482 -2.87 -52.54 -1.53
C ALA A 482 -2.40 -52.56 -0.08
N ILE A 483 -2.84 -51.58 0.72
CA ILE A 483 -2.64 -51.59 2.17
C ILE A 483 -3.84 -52.29 2.82
N THR A 484 -3.67 -53.55 3.21
CA THR A 484 -4.72 -54.36 3.85
C THR A 484 -4.72 -54.20 5.37
N GLY A 485 -5.87 -54.36 6.01
CA GLY A 485 -6.03 -54.34 7.46
C GLY A 485 -5.95 -52.95 8.09
N LEU A 486 -6.02 -51.87 7.28
CA LEU A 486 -5.99 -50.50 7.79
C LEU A 486 -7.36 -50.14 8.40
N PRO A 487 -7.45 -49.77 9.69
CA PRO A 487 -8.71 -49.33 10.26
C PRO A 487 -9.05 -47.93 9.74
N LEU A 488 -10.07 -47.85 8.89
CA LEU A 488 -10.57 -46.57 8.36
C LEU A 488 -11.89 -46.17 9.01
N THR A 489 -12.03 -44.88 9.31
CA THR A 489 -13.30 -44.28 9.77
C THR A 489 -13.78 -43.29 8.71
N ALA A 490 -14.99 -43.48 8.19
CA ALA A 490 -15.66 -42.50 7.36
C ALA A 490 -16.43 -41.52 8.24
N ILE A 491 -16.25 -40.22 7.99
CA ILE A 491 -16.93 -39.13 8.70
C ILE A 491 -17.67 -38.30 7.65
N LEU A 492 -19.00 -38.21 7.76
CA LEU A 492 -19.79 -37.29 6.93
C LEU A 492 -19.95 -35.98 7.68
N THR A 493 -19.49 -34.88 7.08
CA THR A 493 -19.61 -33.53 7.63
C THR A 493 -20.65 -32.73 6.88
N ARG A 494 -21.40 -31.89 7.60
CA ARG A 494 -22.33 -30.94 7.02
C ARG A 494 -21.58 -29.70 6.51
N PRO A 495 -22.19 -28.87 5.64
CA PRO A 495 -21.55 -27.64 5.15
C PRO A 495 -21.17 -26.63 6.23
N ASP A 496 -21.74 -26.72 7.43
CA ASP A 496 -21.37 -25.90 8.59
C ASP A 496 -20.14 -26.45 9.36
N GLY A 497 -19.50 -27.51 8.85
CA GLY A 497 -18.32 -28.15 9.45
C GLY A 497 -18.65 -29.14 10.57
N VAL A 498 -19.93 -29.33 10.92
CA VAL A 498 -20.33 -30.25 12.00
C VAL A 498 -20.47 -31.67 11.47
N GLU A 499 -19.92 -32.63 12.22
CA GLU A 499 -20.09 -34.05 11.96
C GLU A 499 -21.56 -34.47 12.01
N PHE A 500 -22.03 -35.13 10.94
CA PHE A 500 -23.36 -35.72 10.85
C PHE A 500 -23.35 -37.19 11.30
N THR A 501 -22.39 -37.98 10.81
CA THR A 501 -22.24 -39.39 11.17
C THR A 501 -20.78 -39.85 11.07
N ARG A 502 -20.46 -40.90 11.83
CA ARG A 502 -19.18 -41.62 11.79
C ARG A 502 -19.42 -43.12 11.65
N MET A 503 -18.60 -43.78 10.85
CA MET A 503 -18.68 -45.22 10.64
C MET A 503 -17.27 -45.81 10.53
N LEU A 504 -16.97 -46.83 11.32
CA LEU A 504 -15.79 -47.67 11.11
C LEU A 504 -16.04 -48.56 9.89
N LEU A 505 -15.11 -48.55 8.94
CA LEU A 505 -15.24 -49.29 7.69
C LEU A 505 -14.72 -50.71 7.83
N GLU A 506 -15.44 -51.65 7.21
CA GLU A 506 -15.00 -53.03 7.05
C GLU A 506 -14.32 -53.20 5.68
N GLU A 507 -13.14 -53.82 5.67
CA GLU A 507 -12.40 -54.06 4.43
C GLU A 507 -13.09 -55.15 3.61
N ALA A 508 -13.42 -54.85 2.36
CA ALA A 508 -13.96 -55.79 1.37
C ALA A 508 -12.87 -56.63 0.67
N GLY A 509 -11.60 -56.25 0.86
CA GLY A 509 -10.40 -56.96 0.39
C GLY A 509 -9.49 -56.07 -0.46
N ALA A 510 -8.19 -56.42 -0.51
CA ALA A 510 -7.16 -55.71 -1.27
C ALA A 510 -7.14 -54.19 -0.98
N GLY A 511 -7.26 -53.81 0.29
CA GLY A 511 -7.32 -52.41 0.73
C GLY A 511 -8.56 -51.66 0.24
N GLY A 512 -9.60 -52.37 -0.20
CA GLY A 512 -10.84 -51.78 -0.68
C GLY A 512 -11.94 -51.80 0.39
N TYR A 513 -12.73 -50.73 0.45
CA TYR A 513 -13.87 -50.59 1.35
C TYR A 513 -15.05 -50.03 0.57
N VAL A 514 -16.23 -50.60 0.77
CA VAL A 514 -17.49 -50.15 0.17
C VAL A 514 -18.47 -49.91 1.30
N PHE A 515 -19.06 -48.72 1.36
CA PHE A 515 -19.91 -48.33 2.47
C PHE A 515 -21.01 -47.37 2.02
N ALA A 516 -22.00 -47.19 2.89
CA ALA A 516 -23.13 -46.30 2.69
C ALA A 516 -23.36 -45.44 3.93
N LEU A 517 -23.60 -44.14 3.74
CA LEU A 517 -23.85 -43.15 4.79
C LEU A 517 -25.20 -42.45 4.64
#